data_AF-A0A2Z6ET05-F1
#
_entry.id   AF-A0A2Z6ET05-F1
#
_cell.length_a   1.000
_cell.length_b   1.000
_cell.length_c   1.000
_cell.angle_alpha   90.00
_cell.angle_beta   90.00
_cell.angle_gamma   90.00
#
_symmetry.space_group_name_H-M   'P 1'
#
loop_
_entity.id
_entity.type
_entity.pdbx_description
1 polymer ?
#
loop_
_entity_poly.entity_id
_entity_poly.type
_entity_poly.pdbx_seq_one_letter_code
_entity_poly.pdbx_strand_id
1 'polypeptide(L)'
;MQNALRKRLEKFGLALEPTKTKLVAFGRFAQRYASHHGKRRPETIYFLGFTLYCTRNLKGNFKIEMRTEKFRSVVVWLVCKT
;
A
#
# COMPACT_ATOMS: atom_id res chain seq x y z
N MET A 1 -6.24 -3.31 12.66
CA MET A 1 -5.11 -4.02 12.00
C MET A 1 -3.74 -3.37 12.31
N GLN A 2 -3.58 -2.05 12.18
CA GLN A 2 -2.31 -1.36 12.49
C GLN A 2 -1.72 -1.66 13.89
N ASN A 3 -2.57 -1.78 14.92
CA ASN A 3 -2.12 -2.04 16.29
C ASN A 3 -1.37 -3.38 16.45
N ALA A 4 -1.73 -4.42 15.69
CA ALA A 4 -1.06 -5.72 15.78
C ALA A 4 0.37 -5.65 15.21
N LEU A 5 0.54 -4.96 14.07
CA LEU A 5 1.86 -4.75 13.46
C LEU A 5 2.75 -3.89 14.36
N ARG A 6 2.20 -2.79 14.90
CA ARG A 6 2.91 -1.93 15.83
C ARG A 6 3.43 -2.70 17.05
N LYS A 7 2.56 -3.46 17.73
CA LYS A 7 2.96 -4.31 18.88
C LYS A 7 4.04 -5.33 18.53
N ARG A 8 4.05 -5.87 17.30
CA ARG A 8 5.07 -6.81 16.85
C ARG A 8 6.42 -6.12 16.64
N LEU A 9 6.43 -4.95 16.02
CA LEU A 9 7.66 -4.17 15.77
C LEU A 9 8.29 -3.67 17.08
N GLU A 10 7.47 -3.29 18.06
CA GLU A 10 7.94 -2.87 19.39
C GLU A 10 8.76 -3.96 20.08
N LYS A 11 8.46 -5.26 19.87
CA LYS A 11 9.28 -6.38 20.39
C LYS A 11 10.72 -6.41 19.85
N PHE A 12 10.97 -5.74 18.74
CA PHE A 12 12.28 -5.64 18.10
C PHE A 12 12.90 -4.24 18.23
N GLY A 13 12.34 -3.36 19.08
CA GLY A 13 12.79 -1.96 19.21
C GLY A 13 12.46 -1.08 17.99
N LEU A 14 11.51 -1.51 17.16
CA LEU A 14 11.13 -0.81 15.93
C LEU A 14 9.79 -0.09 16.09
N ALA A 15 9.67 1.06 15.43
CA ALA A 15 8.42 1.82 15.36
C ALA A 15 8.02 2.12 13.91
N LEU A 16 6.71 2.23 13.69
CA LEU A 16 6.16 2.75 12.45
C LEU A 16 6.33 4.27 12.44
N GLU A 17 6.92 4.80 11.38
CA GLU A 17 6.99 6.24 11.16
C GLU A 17 5.69 6.71 10.47
N PRO A 18 4.93 7.66 11.05
CA PRO A 18 3.59 8.01 10.59
C PRO A 18 3.56 8.81 9.27
N THR A 19 4.61 9.57 8.93
CA THR A 19 4.65 10.35 7.67
C THR A 19 4.91 9.46 6.44
N LYS A 20 5.54 8.32 6.63
CA LYS A 20 5.98 7.35 5.62
C LYS A 20 5.07 6.11 5.58
N THR A 21 4.34 5.84 6.66
CA THR A 21 3.44 4.68 6.76
C THR A 21 2.00 5.10 6.54
N LYS A 22 1.40 4.64 5.44
CA LYS A 22 -0.01 4.88 5.12
C LYS A 22 -0.75 3.56 4.90
N LEU A 23 -1.99 3.47 5.41
CA LEU A 23 -2.91 2.42 4.99
C LEU A 23 -3.52 2.78 3.64
N VAL A 24 -3.34 1.89 2.68
CA VAL A 24 -3.88 2.03 1.33
C VAL A 24 -4.98 0.99 1.14
N ALA A 25 -6.15 1.43 0.70
CA ALA A 25 -7.25 0.52 0.38
C ALA A 25 -6.87 -0.33 -0.84
N PHE A 26 -6.84 -1.66 -0.66
CA PHE A 26 -6.38 -2.60 -1.68
C PHE A 26 -7.29 -3.82 -1.79
N GLY A 27 -7.24 -4.52 -2.91
CA GLY A 27 -8.05 -5.71 -3.17
C GLY A 27 -9.38 -5.42 -3.90
N ARG A 28 -10.22 -6.47 -4.05
CA ARG A 28 -11.45 -6.44 -4.86
C ARG A 28 -12.47 -5.37 -4.47
N PHE A 29 -12.45 -4.95 -3.21
CA PHE A 29 -13.38 -3.95 -2.67
C PHE A 29 -12.84 -2.52 -2.74
N ALA A 30 -11.56 -2.33 -3.09
CA ALA A 30 -10.93 -1.01 -3.10
C ALA A 30 -11.64 -0.04 -4.05
N GLN A 31 -12.15 -0.52 -5.19
CA GLN A 31 -12.92 0.31 -6.13
C GLN A 31 -14.24 0.79 -5.51
N ARG A 32 -14.97 -0.09 -4.81
CA ARG A 32 -16.22 0.29 -4.14
C ARG A 32 -15.94 1.30 -3.04
N TYR A 33 -14.92 1.05 -2.23
CA TYR A 33 -14.49 1.96 -1.18
C TYR A 33 -14.13 3.34 -1.74
N ALA A 34 -13.36 3.39 -2.83
CA ALA A 34 -13.00 4.63 -3.53
C ALA A 34 -14.25 5.39 -3.99
N SER A 35 -15.19 4.71 -4.66
CA SER A 35 -16.44 5.33 -5.12
C SER A 35 -17.29 5.89 -3.97
N HIS A 36 -17.40 5.17 -2.84
CA HIS A 36 -18.07 5.68 -1.64
C HIS A 36 -17.42 6.94 -1.07
N HIS A 37 -16.12 7.14 -1.31
CA HIS A 37 -15.36 8.30 -0.85
C HIS A 37 -15.16 9.35 -1.95
N GLY A 38 -15.97 9.30 -3.03
CA GLY A 38 -15.91 10.26 -4.14
C GLY A 38 -14.66 10.14 -5.02
N LYS A 39 -13.85 9.10 -4.85
CA LYS A 39 -12.66 8.86 -5.68
C LYS A 39 -13.03 8.02 -6.91
N ARG A 40 -12.57 8.45 -8.10
CA ARG A 40 -12.79 7.71 -9.36
C ARG A 40 -12.03 6.39 -9.41
N ARG A 41 -10.88 6.29 -8.74
CA ARG A 41 -10.03 5.10 -8.69
C ARG A 41 -9.49 4.85 -7.28
N PRO A 42 -9.18 3.59 -6.93
CA PRO A 42 -8.41 3.24 -5.74
C PRO A 42 -7.06 3.93 -5.73
N GLU A 43 -6.48 3.99 -4.54
CA GLU A 43 -5.10 4.44 -4.37
C GLU A 43 -4.11 3.41 -4.93
N THR A 44 -3.00 3.91 -5.45
CA THR A 44 -1.91 3.13 -6.03
C THR A 44 -0.80 2.93 -4.99
N ILE A 45 -0.20 1.75 -4.96
CA ILE A 45 0.93 1.45 -4.08
C ILE A 45 2.22 1.58 -4.91
N TYR A 46 3.15 2.39 -4.41
CA TYR A 46 4.49 2.56 -4.97
C TYR A 46 5.49 1.87 -4.04
N PHE A 47 6.20 0.86 -4.54
CA PHE A 47 7.12 0.07 -3.73
C PHE A 47 8.29 -0.45 -4.57
N LEU A 48 9.52 -0.11 -4.17
CA LEU A 48 10.77 -0.60 -4.77
C LEU A 48 10.84 -0.47 -6.31
N GLY A 49 10.36 0.66 -6.85
CA GLY A 49 10.29 0.86 -8.30
C GLY A 49 9.17 0.08 -8.99
N PHE A 50 8.19 -0.43 -8.24
CA PHE A 50 6.97 -1.00 -8.79
C PHE A 50 5.76 -0.15 -8.42
N THR A 51 4.85 -0.04 -9.37
CA THR A 51 3.57 0.64 -9.23
C THR A 51 2.47 -0.39 -9.35
N LEU A 52 1.83 -0.68 -8.22
CA LEU A 52 0.77 -1.67 -8.06
C LEU A 52 -0.58 -0.96 -7.99
N TYR A 53 -1.47 -1.27 -8.93
CA TYR A 53 -2.83 -0.71 -8.94
C TYR A 53 -3.89 -1.79 -9.11
N CYS A 54 -5.04 -1.53 -8.51
CA CYS A 54 -6.24 -2.35 -8.64
C CYS A 54 -6.91 -2.07 -9.99
N THR A 55 -7.20 -3.12 -10.75
CA THR A 55 -7.91 -3.03 -12.03
C THR A 55 -8.92 -4.18 -12.18
N ARG A 56 -9.56 -4.23 -13.34
CA ARG A 56 -10.38 -5.36 -13.78
C ARG A 56 -9.87 -5.90 -15.10
N ASN A 57 -9.97 -7.20 -15.31
CA ASN A 57 -9.71 -7.79 -16.61
C ASN A 57 -10.87 -7.52 -17.58
N LEU A 58 -10.74 -7.95 -18.84
CA LEU A 58 -11.80 -7.80 -19.86
C LEU A 58 -13.11 -8.51 -19.48
N LYS A 59 -13.05 -9.55 -18.64
CA LYS A 59 -14.21 -10.27 -18.10
C LYS A 59 -14.82 -9.60 -16.86
N GLY A 60 -14.29 -8.46 -16.42
CA GLY A 60 -14.75 -7.73 -15.24
C GLY A 60 -14.25 -8.24 -13.89
N ASN A 61 -13.44 -9.31 -13.87
CA ASN A 61 -12.88 -9.86 -12.64
C ASN A 61 -11.78 -8.97 -12.07
N PHE A 62 -11.72 -8.86 -10.74
CA PHE A 62 -10.66 -8.12 -10.06
C PHE A 62 -9.28 -8.67 -10.41
N LYS A 63 -8.36 -7.77 -10.74
CA LYS A 63 -6.96 -8.06 -11.04
C LYS A 63 -6.09 -6.99 -10.40
N ILE A 64 -4.93 -7.40 -9.90
CA ILE A 64 -3.85 -6.46 -9.56
C ILE A 64 -2.94 -6.40 -10.77
N GLU A 65 -2.62 -5.18 -11.21
CA GLU A 65 -1.63 -4.98 -12.24
C GLU A 65 -0.42 -4.27 -11.67
N MET A 66 0.75 -4.63 -12.19
CA MET A 66 2.04 -4.12 -11.77
C MET A 66 2.72 -3.49 -12.96
N ARG A 67 3.23 -2.28 -12.78
CA ARG A 67 4.15 -1.63 -13.73
C ARG A 67 5.50 -1.44 -13.06
N THR A 68 6.56 -1.80 -13.76
CA THR A 68 7.92 -1.51 -13.33
C THR A 68 8.28 -0.10 -13.75
N GLU A 69 8.75 0.71 -12.81
CA GLU A 69 9.29 2.03 -13.07
C GLU A 69 10.75 1.91 -13.50
N LYS A 70 11.17 2.75 -14.44
CA LYS A 70 12.54 2.74 -14.97
C LYS A 70 13.57 3.24 -13.94
N PHE A 71 13.13 3.79 -12.81
CA PHE A 71 13.99 4.46 -11.83
C PHE A 71 14.11 3.64 -10.54
N ARG A 72 15.34 3.41 -10.10
CA ARG A 72 15.65 2.60 -8.91
C ARG A 72 15.50 3.42 -7.64
N SER A 73 14.38 3.29 -6.95
CA SER A 73 14.18 3.85 -5.61
C SER A 73 14.48 2.80 -4.54
N VAL A 74 15.57 2.99 -3.79
CA VAL A 74 15.85 2.22 -2.57
C VAL A 74 15.01 2.82 -1.47
N VAL A 75 14.18 2.01 -0.81
CA VAL A 75 13.30 2.51 0.23
C VAL A 75 13.43 1.71 1.51
N VAL A 76 13.89 2.39 2.57
CA VAL A 76 14.00 1.84 3.93
C VAL A 76 12.95 2.56 4.79
N TRP A 77 11.95 1.80 5.25
CA TRP A 77 10.75 2.33 5.90
C TRP A 77 10.62 1.95 7.38
N LEU A 78 11.74 1.84 8.09
CA LEU A 78 11.74 1.54 9.52
C LEU A 78 12.69 2.51 10.23
N VAL A 79 12.25 2.98 11.39
CA VAL A 79 13.08 3.80 12.28
C VAL A 79 13.29 2.99 13.55
N CYS A 80 14.57 2.81 13.93
CA CYS A 80 14.94 2.21 15.21
C CYS A 80 14.64 3.23 16.31
N LYS A 81 13.90 2.82 17.35
CA LYS A 81 13.85 3.60 18.58
C LYS A 81 14.99 3.12 19.49
N THR A 82 15.90 4.03 19.84
CA THR A 82 16.66 3.93 21.10
C THR A 82 15.71 3.87 22.29
#